data_AF-A0A1F6CX75-F1
#
_entry.id   AF-A0A1F6CX75-F1
#
_cell.length_a   1.000
_cell.length_b   1.000
_cell.length_c   1.000
_cell.angle_alpha   90.00
_cell.angle_beta   90.00
_cell.angle_gamma   90.00
#
_symmetry.space_group_name_H-M   'P 1'
#
loop_
_entity.id
_entity.type
_entity.pdbx_description
1 polymer ?
#
loop_
_entity_poly.entity_id
_entity_poly.type
_entity_poly.pdbx_seq_one_letter_code
_entity_poly.pdbx_strand_id
1 'polypeptide(L)'
;MLSSIILASLNGARKKGRDARRLSDLKQMQTALELHYSDNKAYPATLLPLVPASMAAVPTDPGSSSYTYISNTTNNNYYCIGATLEGTVPAPADGCDGAVQGGGFVEPTGNYRVGP
;
A
#
# COMPACT_ATOMS: atom_id res chain seq x y z
N MET A 1 -34.40 21.40 -17.45
CA MET A 1 -33.30 21.15 -16.50
C MET A 1 -32.91 19.68 -16.61
N LEU A 2 -31.92 19.33 -17.44
CA LEU A 2 -31.51 17.93 -17.72
C LEU A 2 -30.01 17.65 -17.44
N SER A 3 -29.25 18.67 -17.03
CA SER A 3 -27.78 18.62 -17.01
C SER A 3 -27.16 18.19 -15.67
N SER A 4 -27.98 17.90 -14.66
CA SER A 4 -27.53 17.65 -13.28
C SER A 4 -27.21 16.19 -12.95
N ILE A 5 -27.64 15.22 -13.76
CA ILE A 5 -27.46 13.78 -13.49
C ILE A 5 -26.08 13.27 -13.98
N ILE A 6 -25.48 13.93 -14.98
CA ILE A 6 -24.23 13.48 -15.62
C ILE A 6 -23.01 13.75 -14.71
N LEU A 7 -23.04 14.80 -13.89
CA LEU A 7 -21.95 15.16 -12.98
C LEU A 7 -21.79 14.19 -11.79
N ALA A 8 -22.87 13.59 -11.31
CA ALA A 8 -22.82 12.64 -10.19
C ALA A 8 -22.14 11.30 -10.58
N SER A 9 -22.35 10.85 -11.82
CA SER A 9 -21.77 9.62 -12.39
C SER A 9 -20.24 9.69 -12.55
N LEU A 10 -19.72 10.82 -13.04
CA LEU A 10 -18.29 10.97 -13.34
C LEU A 10 -17.41 10.98 -12.08
N ASN A 11 -17.94 11.46 -10.95
CA ASN A 11 -17.22 11.47 -9.68
C ASN A 11 -16.97 10.06 -9.13
N GLY A 12 -17.87 9.10 -9.37
CA GLY A 12 -17.67 7.70 -8.97
C GLY A 12 -16.58 7.00 -9.81
N ALA A 13 -16.57 7.22 -11.12
CA ALA A 13 -15.60 6.61 -12.03
C ALA A 13 -14.15 7.06 -11.76
N ARG A 14 -13.95 8.35 -11.44
CA ARG A 14 -12.62 8.90 -11.11
C ARG A 14 -12.07 8.33 -9.80
N LYS A 15 -12.92 8.12 -8.79
CA LYS A 15 -12.54 7.46 -7.53
C LYS A 15 -12.06 6.03 -7.78
N LYS A 16 -12.83 5.24 -8.53
CA LYS A 16 -12.47 3.86 -8.90
C LYS A 16 -11.16 3.78 -9.69
N GLY A 17 -10.90 4.74 -10.60
CA GLY A 17 -9.64 4.82 -11.33
C GLY A 17 -8.42 5.08 -10.44
N ARG A 18 -8.56 5.93 -9.42
CA ARG A 18 -7.50 6.17 -8.43
C ARG A 18 -7.27 4.94 -7.54
N ASP A 19 -8.34 4.30 -7.06
CA ASP A 19 -8.23 3.10 -6.22
C ASP A 19 -7.58 1.94 -6.99
N ALA A 20 -7.89 1.77 -8.28
CA ALA A 20 -7.23 0.78 -9.13
C ALA A 20 -5.71 1.04 -9.27
N ARG A 21 -5.32 2.32 -9.40
CA ARG A 21 -3.90 2.70 -9.41
C ARG A 21 -3.24 2.42 -8.06
N ARG A 22 -3.88 2.78 -6.94
CA ARG A 22 -3.39 2.47 -5.59
C ARG A 22 -3.14 0.99 -5.37
N LEU A 23 -4.08 0.15 -5.81
CA LEU A 23 -3.94 -1.30 -5.69
C LEU A 23 -2.79 -1.84 -6.56
N SER A 24 -2.62 -1.31 -7.78
CA SER A 24 -1.50 -1.69 -8.65
C SER A 24 -0.14 -1.28 -8.04
N ASP A 25 -0.06 -0.08 -7.48
CA ASP A 25 1.14 0.44 -6.84
C ASP A 25 1.51 -0.38 -5.60
N LEU A 26 0.52 -0.75 -4.77
CA LEU A 26 0.72 -1.64 -3.62
C LEU A 26 1.25 -3.02 -4.05
N LYS A 27 0.70 -3.60 -5.11
CA LYS A 27 1.19 -4.89 -5.64
C LYS A 27 2.63 -4.80 -6.14
N GLN A 28 2.99 -3.71 -6.82
CA GLN A 28 4.37 -3.49 -7.25
C GLN A 28 5.32 -3.38 -6.06
N MET A 29 4.93 -2.65 -5.01
CA MET A 29 5.71 -2.58 -3.76
C MET A 29 5.84 -3.96 -3.10
N GLN A 30 4.75 -4.73 -3.04
CA GLN A 30 4.75 -6.09 -2.51
C GLN A 30 5.78 -6.98 -3.22
N THR A 31 5.72 -7.06 -4.55
CA THR A 31 6.68 -7.84 -5.35
C THR A 31 8.11 -7.37 -5.15
N ALA A 32 8.33 -6.05 -5.05
CA ALA A 32 9.66 -5.51 -4.83
C ALA A 32 10.24 -5.88 -3.44
N LEU A 33 9.39 -5.85 -2.41
CA LEU A 33 9.75 -6.25 -1.05
C LEU A 33 10.04 -7.74 -0.96
N GLU A 34 9.24 -8.59 -1.61
CA GLU A 34 9.46 -10.03 -1.70
C GLU A 34 10.78 -10.35 -2.43
N LEU A 35 11.09 -9.63 -3.52
CA LEU A 35 12.36 -9.77 -4.23
C LEU A 35 13.55 -9.38 -3.35
N HIS A 36 13.46 -8.25 -2.64
CA HIS A 36 14.52 -7.83 -1.72
C HIS A 36 14.73 -8.85 -0.59
N TYR A 37 13.65 -9.42 -0.06
CA TYR A 37 13.73 -10.47 0.95
C TYR A 37 14.37 -11.75 0.40
N SER A 38 14.10 -12.11 -0.86
CA SER A 38 14.77 -13.25 -1.50
C SER A 38 16.29 -13.11 -1.48
N ASP A 39 16.80 -11.91 -1.79
CA ASP A 39 18.23 -11.64 -1.92
C ASP A 39 18.92 -11.39 -0.56
N ASN A 40 18.30 -10.61 0.33
CA ASN A 40 18.90 -10.14 1.58
C ASN A 40 18.40 -10.86 2.83
N LYS A 41 17.39 -11.74 2.70
CA LYS A 41 16.70 -12.42 3.82
C LYS A 41 16.16 -11.47 4.88
N ALA A 42 15.86 -10.23 4.48
CA ALA A 42 15.39 -9.16 5.35
C ALA A 42 14.55 -8.16 4.55
N TYR A 43 13.49 -7.65 5.17
CA TYR A 43 12.74 -6.49 4.69
C TYR A 43 13.44 -5.21 5.15
N PRO A 44 13.57 -4.20 4.29
CA PRO A 44 14.31 -2.99 4.61
C PRO A 44 13.52 -2.08 5.56
N ALA A 45 14.21 -1.26 6.37
CA ALA A 45 13.54 -0.31 7.26
C ALA A 45 12.79 0.82 6.50
N THR A 46 13.16 1.05 5.24
CA THR A 46 12.59 2.10 4.38
C THR A 46 12.45 1.60 2.94
N LEU A 47 11.68 2.30 2.10
CA LEU A 47 11.52 1.96 0.69
C LEU A 47 12.67 2.46 -0.21
N LEU A 48 13.57 3.30 0.32
CA LEU A 48 14.72 3.85 -0.39
C LEU A 48 15.63 2.79 -1.05
N PRO A 49 16.05 1.70 -0.37
CA PRO A 49 16.92 0.69 -0.97
C PRO A 49 16.26 -0.13 -2.09
N LEU A 50 14.92 -0.08 -2.24
CA LEU A 50 14.24 -0.79 -3.33
C LEU A 50 14.31 -0.02 -4.65
N VAL A 51 14.71 1.25 -4.65
CA VAL A 51 14.85 2.07 -5.86
C VAL A 51 16.34 2.28 -6.15
N PRO A 52 16.85 1.99 -7.36
CA PRO A 52 16.14 1.55 -8.57
C PRO A 52 16.08 0.03 -8.76
N ALA A 53 16.55 -0.76 -7.79
CA ALA A 53 16.78 -2.20 -7.96
C ALA A 53 15.50 -3.00 -8.25
N SER A 54 14.47 -2.80 -7.42
CA SER A 54 13.23 -3.59 -7.46
C SER A 54 12.00 -2.74 -7.84
N MET A 55 12.13 -1.41 -7.80
CA MET A 55 11.12 -0.44 -8.26
C MET A 55 11.79 0.72 -8.99
N ALA A 56 11.18 1.20 -10.07
CA ALA A 56 11.70 2.35 -10.83
C ALA A 56 11.60 3.67 -10.03
N ALA A 57 10.60 3.80 -9.18
CA ALA A 57 10.41 4.89 -8.23
C ALA A 57 9.42 4.46 -7.14
N VAL A 58 9.48 5.07 -5.96
CA VAL A 58 8.42 4.90 -4.95
C VAL A 58 7.13 5.50 -5.52
N PRO A 59 6.04 4.71 -5.66
CA PRO A 59 4.78 5.23 -6.17
C PRO A 59 4.30 6.41 -5.33
N THR A 60 3.81 7.46 -5.99
CA THR A 60 3.18 8.61 -5.32
C THR A 60 1.68 8.55 -5.56
N ASP A 61 0.88 8.64 -4.50
CA ASP A 61 -0.57 8.60 -4.62
C ASP A 61 -1.11 9.78 -5.46
N PRO A 62 -2.01 9.53 -6.43
CA PRO A 62 -2.61 10.58 -7.26
C PRO A 62 -3.61 11.50 -6.52
N GLY A 63 -3.92 11.25 -5.24
CA GLY A 63 -5.02 11.91 -4.53
C GLY A 63 -4.59 12.89 -3.44
N SER A 64 -3.66 12.51 -2.57
CA SER A 64 -3.04 13.30 -1.47
C SER A 64 -2.57 12.39 -0.31
N SER A 65 -2.92 11.10 -0.31
CA SER A 65 -2.61 10.17 0.79
C SER A 65 -1.34 9.39 0.46
N SER A 66 -0.24 9.65 1.17
CA SER A 66 0.99 8.87 0.98
C SER A 66 0.74 7.39 1.31
N TYR A 67 1.35 6.50 0.53
CA TYR A 67 1.43 5.08 0.90
C TYR A 67 2.14 4.95 2.24
N THR A 68 1.61 4.11 3.11
CA THR A 68 2.24 3.80 4.40
C THR A 68 3.07 2.54 4.24
N TYR A 69 4.29 2.58 4.76
CA TYR A 69 5.21 1.45 4.83
C TYR A 69 5.78 1.39 6.24
N ILE A 70 5.69 0.22 6.84
CA ILE A 70 6.28 -0.07 8.15
C ILE A 70 6.87 -1.47 8.11
N SER A 71 8.02 -1.65 8.75
CA SER A 71 8.72 -2.94 8.83
C SER A 71 9.09 -3.25 10.27
N ASN A 72 9.11 -4.52 10.64
CA ASN A 72 9.60 -4.92 11.94
C ASN A 72 11.12 -4.75 11.99
N THR A 73 11.61 -3.76 12.73
CA THR A 73 13.05 -3.47 12.84
C THR A 73 13.80 -4.38 13.81
N THR A 74 13.10 -5.22 14.57
CA THR A 74 13.69 -6.17 15.52
C THR A 74 14.21 -7.41 14.80
N ASN A 75 13.40 -7.97 13.89
CA ASN A 75 13.70 -9.22 13.20
C ASN A 75 13.79 -9.08 11.67
N ASN A 76 13.45 -7.91 11.11
CA ASN A 76 13.41 -7.62 9.67
C ASN A 76 12.67 -8.68 8.82
N ASN A 77 11.79 -9.47 9.41
CA ASN A 77 11.09 -10.58 8.75
C ASN A 77 9.60 -10.27 8.50
N TYR A 78 9.20 -9.02 8.71
CA TYR A 78 7.82 -8.61 8.56
C TYR A 78 7.74 -7.18 8.03
N TYR A 79 6.77 -6.95 7.16
CA TYR A 79 6.44 -5.63 6.64
C TYR A 79 4.93 -5.45 6.55
N CYS A 80 4.50 -4.20 6.48
CA CYS A 80 3.14 -3.84 6.16
C CYS A 80 3.14 -2.62 5.27
N ILE A 81 2.43 -2.74 4.15
CA ILE A 81 2.11 -1.63 3.26
C ILE A 81 0.62 -1.34 3.35
N GLY A 82 0.27 -0.06 3.24
CA GLY A 82 -1.11 0.38 3.31
C GLY A 82 -1.39 1.58 2.44
N ALA A 83 -2.66 1.70 2.04
CA ALA A 83 -3.19 2.88 1.39
C ALA A 83 -4.60 3.17 1.91
N THR A 84 -5.02 4.43 1.76
CA THR A 84 -6.41 4.84 2.01
C THR A 84 -7.16 4.88 0.68
N LEU A 85 -8.03 3.89 0.46
CA LEU A 85 -8.94 3.82 -0.68
C LEU A 85 -10.15 4.74 -0.47
N GLU A 86 -10.60 5.40 -1.55
CA GLU A 86 -11.71 6.37 -1.52
C GLU A 86 -13.08 5.73 -1.76
N GLY A 87 -13.11 4.59 -2.44
CA GLY A 87 -14.31 3.81 -2.74
C GLY A 87 -14.56 2.69 -1.74
N THR A 88 -15.37 1.72 -2.15
CA THR A 88 -15.58 0.49 -1.39
C THR A 88 -14.25 -0.25 -1.28
N VAL A 89 -13.83 -0.48 -0.05
CA VAL A 89 -12.61 -1.24 0.26
C VAL A 89 -12.91 -2.70 -0.07
N PRO A 90 -12.28 -3.31 -1.10
CA PRO A 90 -12.33 -4.76 -1.24
C PRO A 90 -11.72 -5.37 0.02
N ALA A 91 -12.23 -6.53 0.46
CA ALA A 91 -11.79 -7.20 1.69
C ALA A 91 -10.28 -7.00 1.88
N PRO A 92 -9.83 -6.38 3.00
CA PRO A 92 -8.42 -6.16 3.21
C PRO A 92 -7.73 -7.52 3.13
N ALA A 93 -6.60 -7.59 2.42
CA ALA A 93 -5.73 -8.74 2.60
C ALA A 93 -5.12 -8.53 3.99
N ASP A 94 -5.80 -9.01 5.02
CA ASP A 94 -5.41 -8.94 6.44
C ASP A 94 -4.11 -9.75 6.69
N GLY A 95 -3.00 -9.26 6.13
CA GLY A 95 -1.65 -9.71 6.40
C GLY A 95 -0.94 -8.80 7.40
N CYS A 96 -1.64 -7.80 7.95
CA CYS A 96 -1.10 -6.72 8.78
C CYS A 96 -1.69 -6.70 10.19
N ASP A 97 -1.42 -7.75 10.98
CA ASP A 97 -1.79 -7.79 12.40
C ASP A 97 -0.56 -7.47 13.26
N GLY A 98 -0.54 -6.26 13.82
CA GLY A 98 0.54 -5.80 14.70
C GLY A 98 0.60 -6.57 16.03
N ALA A 99 -0.48 -7.24 16.43
CA ALA A 99 -0.55 -8.01 17.68
C ALA A 99 0.18 -9.36 17.57
N VAL A 100 0.33 -9.92 16.37
CA VAL A 100 0.94 -11.25 16.15
C VAL A 100 2.48 -11.20 16.24
N GLN A 101 3.11 -10.02 16.07
CA GLN A 101 4.57 -9.91 15.93
C GLN A 101 5.30 -9.40 17.19
N GLY A 102 4.61 -9.29 18.33
CA GLY A 102 5.23 -9.20 19.67
C GLY A 102 6.13 -7.99 19.95
N GLY A 103 6.11 -6.94 19.13
CA GLY A 103 7.01 -5.80 19.32
C GLY A 103 6.46 -4.49 18.78
N GLY A 104 5.76 -3.73 19.63
CA GLY A 104 5.55 -2.27 19.51
C GLY A 104 5.18 -1.69 18.14
N PHE A 105 4.67 -2.52 17.23
CA PHE A 105 4.51 -2.19 15.83
C PHE A 105 3.19 -1.43 15.69
N VAL A 106 3.28 -0.13 15.43
CA VAL A 106 2.10 0.69 15.17
C VAL A 106 1.65 0.40 13.76
N GLU A 107 0.47 -0.19 13.65
CA GLU A 107 -0.17 -0.51 12.38
C GLU A 107 -0.27 0.70 11.43
N PRO A 108 -0.18 0.49 10.10
CA PRO A 108 -0.18 1.59 9.16
C PRO A 108 -1.58 2.20 9.11
N THR A 109 -1.68 3.53 9.19
CA THR A 109 -2.96 4.21 8.96
C THR A 109 -3.41 4.00 7.51
N GLY A 110 -4.55 3.33 7.31
CA GLY A 110 -5.08 2.99 5.99
C GLY A 110 -6.20 1.95 6.11
N ASN A 111 -7.21 2.04 5.24
CA ASN A 111 -8.34 1.11 5.21
C ASN A 111 -8.06 -0.14 4.35
N TYR A 112 -7.02 -0.12 3.52
CA TYR A 112 -6.53 -1.29 2.79
C TYR A 112 -5.06 -1.53 3.10
N ARG A 113 -4.73 -2.76 3.49
CA ARG A 113 -3.41 -3.15 4.00
C ARG A 113 -3.01 -4.49 3.41
N VAL A 114 -1.71 -4.71 3.30
CA VAL A 114 -1.09 -5.94 2.80
C VAL A 114 0.22 -6.17 3.56
N GLY A 115 0.44 -7.38 4.04
CA GLY A 115 1.70 -7.84 4.65
C GLY A 115 2.32 -8.99 3.84
N PRO A 116 3.44 -9.56 4.31
CA PRO A 116 4.06 -10.74 3.70
C PRO A 116 3.13 -11.96 3.66
#